data_AF-A0A914D9R8-F1
#
_entry.id   AF-A0A914D9R8-F1
#
_cell.length_a   1.000
_cell.length_b   1.000
_cell.length_c   1.000
_cell.angle_alpha   90.00
_cell.angle_beta   90.00
_cell.angle_gamma   90.00
#
_symmetry.space_group_name_H-M   'P 1'
#
loop_
_entity.id
_entity.type
_entity.pdbx_description
1 polymer ?
#
loop_
_entity_poly.entity_id
_entity_poly.type
_entity_poly.pdbx_seq_one_letter_code
_entity_poly.pdbx_strand_id
1 'polypeptide(L)'
;MFPHVVLIILLAYLPKSLSVNVNVNTASPVRTIQDKFLSVAYDSGHAFAANLGINFRYIAPLAKALGPAYFRFGGGEADTLLFQVNKTLNPKIYLENATETIFTGL
;
A
#
# COMPACT_ATOMS: atom_id res chain seq x y z
N MET A 1 -45.11 17.24 -17.50
CA MET A 1 -45.51 15.84 -17.24
C MET A 1 -45.14 15.07 -18.51
N PHE A 2 -44.08 14.26 -18.65
CA PHE A 2 -43.72 13.04 -17.92
C PHE A 2 -42.27 12.58 -18.24
N PRO A 3 -41.20 13.31 -17.87
CA PRO A 3 -39.82 12.83 -18.10
C PRO A 3 -39.43 11.68 -17.15
N HIS A 4 -40.11 11.55 -16.01
CA HIS A 4 -39.73 10.59 -14.96
C HIS A 4 -40.23 9.16 -15.26
N VAL A 5 -41.33 9.02 -16.01
CA VAL A 5 -41.90 7.70 -16.33
C VAL A 5 -41.02 6.95 -17.34
N VAL A 6 -40.42 7.68 -18.29
CA VAL A 6 -39.52 7.10 -19.31
C VAL A 6 -38.22 6.55 -18.67
N LEU A 7 -37.67 7.26 -17.67
CA LEU A 7 -36.45 6.86 -16.98
C LEU A 7 -36.63 5.56 -16.16
N ILE A 8 -37.79 5.38 -15.53
CA ILE A 8 -38.12 4.18 -14.73
C ILE A 8 -38.28 2.95 -15.64
N ILE A 9 -38.88 3.11 -16.82
CA ILE A 9 -39.03 2.01 -17.79
C ILE A 9 -37.67 1.59 -18.36
N LEU A 10 -36.76 2.55 -18.63
CA LEU A 10 -35.42 2.22 -19.11
C LEU A 10 -34.59 1.43 -18.07
N LEU A 11 -34.70 1.81 -16.79
CA LEU A 11 -34.04 1.12 -15.67
C LEU A 11 -34.59 -0.30 -15.45
N ALA A 12 -35.87 -0.54 -15.75
CA ALA A 12 -36.49 -1.86 -15.67
C ALA A 12 -36.07 -2.82 -16.80
N TYR A 13 -35.52 -2.30 -17.90
CA TYR A 13 -35.05 -3.09 -19.05
C TYR A 13 -33.54 -3.38 -19.05
N LEU A 14 -32.79 -2.85 -18.07
CA LEU A 14 -31.40 -3.24 -17.89
C LEU A 14 -31.36 -4.69 -17.38
N PRO A 15 -30.64 -5.60 -18.06
CA PRO A 15 -30.49 -6.95 -17.57
C PRO A 15 -29.83 -6.91 -16.18
N LYS A 16 -30.53 -7.47 -15.19
CA LYS A 16 -30.10 -7.55 -13.78
C LYS A 16 -28.74 -8.23 -13.61
N SER A 17 -28.35 -9.06 -14.57
CA SER A 17 -27.02 -9.62 -14.70
C SER A 17 -26.71 -9.94 -16.16
N LEU A 18 -25.43 -9.80 -16.53
CA LEU A 18 -24.89 -10.23 -17.81
C LEU A 18 -24.20 -11.58 -17.60
N SER A 19 -24.60 -12.60 -18.35
CA SER A 19 -23.88 -13.89 -18.36
C SER A 19 -22.67 -13.76 -19.29
N VAL A 20 -21.48 -13.91 -18.72
CA VAL A 20 -20.22 -13.87 -19.47
C VAL A 20 -19.59 -15.25 -19.38
N ASN A 21 -19.27 -15.85 -20.53
CA ASN A 21 -18.50 -17.08 -20.56
C ASN A 21 -17.01 -16.74 -20.44
N VAL A 22 -16.37 -17.17 -19.35
CA VAL A 22 -14.94 -16.99 -19.13
C VAL A 22 -14.24 -18.29 -19.51
N ASN A 23 -13.49 -18.26 -20.61
CA ASN A 23 -12.63 -19.36 -21.01
C ASN A 23 -11.21 -19.14 -20.47
N VAL A 24 -10.73 -20.08 -19.64
CA VAL A 24 -9.39 -20.03 -19.03
C VAL A 24 -8.48 -21.01 -19.77
N ASN A 25 -7.47 -20.50 -20.46
CA ASN A 25 -6.42 -21.32 -21.07
C ASN A 25 -5.25 -21.48 -20.10
N THR A 26 -4.91 -22.73 -19.76
CA THR A 26 -3.82 -23.08 -18.85
C THR A 26 -2.66 -23.82 -19.54
N ALA A 27 -2.65 -23.90 -20.87
CA ALA A 27 -1.66 -24.65 -21.65
C ALA A 27 -0.22 -24.10 -21.49
N SER A 28 -0.07 -22.81 -21.21
CA SER A 28 1.22 -22.19 -20.91
C SER A 28 1.08 -21.01 -19.96
N PRO A 29 2.05 -20.80 -19.05
CA PRO A 29 2.05 -19.62 -18.18
C PRO A 29 2.28 -18.36 -19.03
N VAL A 30 1.46 -17.33 -18.81
CA VAL A 30 1.67 -16.03 -19.45
C VAL A 30 2.94 -15.36 -18.90
N ARG A 31 3.09 -15.36 -17.56
CA ARG A 31 4.28 -14.85 -16.82
C ARG A 31 4.36 -15.51 -15.45
N THR A 32 5.59 -15.55 -14.90
CA THR A 32 5.83 -15.85 -13.49
C THR A 32 5.91 -14.54 -12.72
N ILE A 33 5.10 -14.40 -11.68
CA ILE A 33 5.17 -13.28 -10.73
C ILE A 33 6.10 -13.64 -9.57
N GLN A 34 6.79 -12.64 -9.03
CA GLN A 34 7.66 -12.83 -7.87
C GLN A 34 6.84 -12.93 -6.58
N ASP A 35 7.39 -13.56 -5.55
CA ASP A 35 6.73 -13.68 -4.24
C ASP A 35 6.34 -12.32 -3.64
N LYS A 36 7.14 -11.28 -3.93
CA LYS A 36 6.95 -9.90 -3.47
C LYS A 36 6.17 -9.03 -4.46
N PHE A 37 5.40 -9.64 -5.36
CA PHE A 37 4.68 -8.91 -6.42
C PHE A 37 3.77 -7.82 -5.84
N LEU A 38 3.05 -8.11 -4.76
CA LEU A 38 2.24 -7.14 -4.05
C LEU A 38 3.09 -6.37 -3.03
N SER A 39 3.80 -5.36 -3.52
CA SER A 39 4.63 -4.48 -2.70
C SER A 39 3.95 -3.15 -2.39
N VAL A 40 4.43 -2.43 -1.38
CA VAL A 40 3.85 -1.16 -0.91
C VAL A 40 4.85 -0.02 -0.94
N ALA A 41 4.35 1.21 -0.97
CA ALA A 41 5.14 2.42 -0.91
C ALA A 41 4.61 3.40 0.15
N TYR A 42 5.50 4.20 0.71
CA TYR A 42 5.19 5.33 1.58
C TYR A 42 5.72 6.62 0.96
N ASP A 43 4.85 7.63 0.87
CA ASP A 43 5.18 8.90 0.24
C ASP A 43 6.12 9.73 1.12
N SER A 44 7.28 10.07 0.58
CA SER A 44 8.26 10.99 1.18
C SER A 44 7.69 12.35 1.59
N GLY A 45 6.61 12.83 0.96
CA GLY A 45 5.95 14.08 1.34
C GLY A 45 5.38 14.06 2.77
N HIS A 46 5.06 12.87 3.30
CA HIS A 46 4.65 12.72 4.70
C HIS A 46 5.81 12.80 5.69
N ALA A 47 7.05 12.59 5.23
CA ALA A 47 8.24 12.74 6.07
C ALA A 47 8.63 14.22 6.29
N PHE A 48 8.23 15.12 5.37
CA PHE A 48 8.52 16.56 5.45
C PHE A 48 7.91 17.22 6.70
N ALA A 49 6.82 16.66 7.24
CA ALA A 49 6.12 17.22 8.40
C ALA A 49 6.79 16.93 9.76
N ALA A 50 8.00 16.35 9.80
CA ALA A 50 8.79 16.00 11.00
C ALA A 50 8.11 15.10 12.06
N ASN A 51 6.83 14.77 11.86
CA ASN A 51 6.10 13.78 12.62
C ASN A 51 5.56 12.78 11.60
N LEU A 52 6.20 11.62 11.53
CA LEU A 52 5.76 10.54 10.64
C LEU A 52 4.28 10.19 10.87
N GLY A 53 3.68 10.55 12.01
CA GLY A 53 2.26 10.32 12.32
C GLY A 53 1.86 8.83 12.33
N ILE A 54 2.83 7.96 12.07
CA ILE A 54 2.69 6.52 11.97
C ILE A 54 2.69 5.97 13.38
N ASN A 55 1.52 5.53 13.82
CA ASN A 55 1.42 4.69 14.98
C ASN A 55 1.77 3.24 14.57
N PHE A 56 3.04 2.87 14.77
CA PHE A 56 3.57 1.55 14.41
C PHE A 56 2.82 0.40 15.10
N ARG A 57 2.14 0.63 16.23
CA ARG A 57 1.33 -0.39 16.91
C ARG A 57 0.21 -0.94 16.03
N TYR A 58 -0.39 -0.09 15.18
CA TYR A 58 -1.49 -0.49 14.29
C TYR A 58 -1.00 -0.83 12.88
N ILE A 59 0.09 -0.19 12.43
CA ILE A 59 0.58 -0.35 11.06
C ILE A 59 1.48 -1.58 10.91
N ALA A 60 2.24 -1.97 11.94
CA ALA A 60 3.13 -3.12 11.85
C ALA A 60 2.39 -4.46 11.59
N PRO A 61 1.26 -4.78 12.26
CA PRO A 61 0.50 -6.00 11.94
C PRO A 61 -0.05 -6.00 10.51
N LEU A 62 -0.50 -4.84 10.01
CA LEU A 62 -1.00 -4.69 8.64
C LEU A 62 0.12 -4.88 7.62
N ALA A 63 1.29 -4.28 7.86
CA ALA A 63 2.46 -4.46 7.02
C ALA A 63 2.94 -5.92 7.02
N LYS A 64 2.87 -6.61 8.17
CA LYS A 64 3.19 -8.04 8.29
C LYS A 64 2.22 -8.92 7.50
N ALA A 65 0.93 -8.57 7.48
CA ALA A 65 -0.09 -9.29 6.71
C ALA A 65 0.09 -9.16 5.19
N LEU A 66 0.77 -8.11 4.72
CA LEU A 66 1.14 -7.93 3.32
C LEU A 66 2.44 -8.67 2.95
N GLY A 67 3.14 -9.25 3.93
CA GLY A 67 4.39 -9.97 3.70
C GLY A 67 4.17 -11.33 3.01
N PRO A 68 5.05 -11.72 2.08
CA PRO A 68 6.30 -11.05 1.68
C PRO A 68 6.08 -9.89 0.69
N ALA A 69 6.67 -8.72 0.98
CA ALA A 69 6.55 -7.52 0.17
C ALA A 69 7.84 -6.67 0.22
N TYR A 70 8.09 -5.87 -0.82
CA TYR A 70 9.01 -4.74 -0.73
C TYR A 70 8.29 -3.54 -0.11
N PHE A 71 9.06 -2.70 0.59
CA PHE A 71 8.61 -1.39 1.08
C PHE A 71 9.43 -0.30 0.39
N ARG A 72 8.79 0.54 -0.41
CA ARG A 72 9.42 1.68 -1.09
C ARG A 72 9.17 2.96 -0.29
N PHE A 73 10.23 3.63 0.13
CA PHE A 73 10.16 5.01 0.58
C PHE A 73 10.53 5.94 -0.60
N GLY A 74 9.65 6.86 -0.97
CA GLY A 74 9.90 7.79 -2.08
C GLY A 74 8.62 8.52 -2.48
N GLY A 75 8.60 9.21 -3.60
CA GLY A 75 7.47 10.07 -3.98
C GLY A 75 7.97 11.33 -4.67
N GLY A 76 7.09 12.33 -4.84
CA GLY A 76 7.47 13.59 -5.50
C GLY A 76 8.51 14.40 -4.71
N GLU A 77 8.49 14.28 -3.39
CA GLU A 77 9.42 14.97 -2.48
C GLU A 77 10.71 14.19 -2.22
N ALA A 78 10.89 13.00 -2.81
CA ALA A 78 12.07 12.17 -2.52
C ALA A 78 13.38 12.89 -2.86
N ASP A 79 13.36 13.71 -3.91
CA ASP A 79 14.52 14.44 -4.41
C ASP A 79 14.75 15.78 -3.66
N THR A 80 13.79 16.23 -2.86
CA THR A 80 13.86 17.49 -2.09
C THR A 80 14.27 17.25 -0.63
N LEU A 81 14.17 16.00 -0.15
CA LEU A 81 14.57 15.63 1.21
C LEU A 81 16.09 15.62 1.37
N LEU A 82 16.58 16.43 2.31
CA LEU A 82 17.98 16.45 2.72
C LEU A 82 18.14 15.82 4.10
N PHE A 83 19.07 14.87 4.21
CA PHE A 83 19.41 14.27 5.50
C PHE A 83 20.30 15.24 6.30
N GLN A 84 19.84 15.66 7.48
CA GLN A 84 20.62 16.49 8.39
C GLN A 84 20.94 15.72 9.67
N VAL A 85 22.23 15.44 9.88
CA VAL A 85 22.72 14.88 11.16
C VAL A 85 22.82 16.02 12.18
N ASN A 86 21.84 16.12 13.08
CA ASN A 86 22.04 16.90 14.30
C ASN A 86 22.98 16.11 15.22
N LYS A 87 24.13 16.71 15.59
CA LYS A 87 25.20 16.13 16.44
C LYS A 87 24.74 15.66 17.84
N THR A 88 23.47 15.83 18.19
CA THR A 88 22.88 15.49 19.50
C THR A 88 22.18 14.14 19.53
N LEU A 89 22.23 13.34 18.47
CA LEU A 89 21.73 11.96 18.47
C LEU A 89 22.90 11.01 18.71
N ASN A 90 23.05 10.55 19.96
CA ASN A 90 24.06 9.57 20.32
C ASN A 90 23.75 8.24 19.59
N PRO A 91 24.55 7.82 18.58
CA PRO A 91 24.17 6.75 17.67
C PRO A 91 23.94 5.40 18.36
N LYS A 92 24.56 5.19 19.52
CA LYS A 92 24.39 3.97 20.33
C LYS A 92 22.94 3.75 20.79
N ILE A 93 22.23 4.81 21.19
CA ILE A 93 20.88 4.68 21.76
C ILE A 93 19.86 4.26 20.68
N TYR A 94 20.07 4.65 19.43
CA TYR A 94 19.14 4.34 18.34
C TYR A 94 19.37 2.95 17.74
N LEU A 95 20.62 2.49 17.72
CA LEU A 95 20.95 1.16 17.22
C LEU A 95 20.53 0.05 18.20
N GLU A 96 20.67 0.28 19.51
CA GLU A 96 20.27 -0.68 20.54
C GLU A 96 18.73 -0.87 20.59
N ASN A 97 17.96 0.23 20.50
CA ASN A 97 16.48 0.18 20.47
C ASN A 97 15.90 -0.38 19.15
N ALA A 98 16.59 -0.18 18.02
CA ALA A 98 16.18 -0.75 16.74
C ALA A 98 16.41 -2.27 16.71
N THR A 99 17.49 -2.77 17.31
CA THR A 99 17.71 -4.22 17.44
C THR A 99 16.72 -4.87 18.39
N GLU A 100 16.37 -4.27 19.53
CA GLU A 100 15.42 -4.89 20.46
C GLU A 100 14.00 -4.99 19.89
N THR A 101 13.55 -4.00 19.12
CA THR A 101 12.18 -4.00 18.56
C THR A 101 12.05 -4.95 17.35
N ILE A 102 13.15 -5.24 16.64
CA ILE A 102 13.14 -6.13 15.47
C ILE A 102 13.28 -7.61 15.89
N PHE A 103 13.90 -7.90 17.04
CA PHE A 103 14.15 -9.28 17.50
C PHE A 103 13.25 -9.76 18.65
N THR A 104 12.50 -8.89 19.34
CA THR A 104 11.52 -9.33 20.36
C THR A 104 10.12 -9.61 19.80
N GLY A 105 9.92 -9.36 18.50
CA GLY A 105 8.68 -9.64 17.76
C GLY A 105 8.78 -10.78 16.73
N LEU A 106 9.85 -11.57 16.77
CA LEU A 106 10.00 -12.83 16.02
C LEU A 106 9.44 -14.01 16.82
#